data_AF-A0A2U2N4Y3-F1
#
_entry.id   AF-A0A2U2N4Y3-F1
#
_cell.length_a   1.000
_cell.length_b   1.000
_cell.length_c   1.000
_cell.angle_alpha   90.00
_cell.angle_beta   90.00
_cell.angle_gamma   90.00
#
_symmetry.space_group_name_H-M   'P 1'
#
loop_
_entity.id
_entity.type
_entity.pdbx_description
1 polymer ?
#
loop_
_entity_poly.entity_id
_entity_poly.type
_entity_poly.pdbx_seq_one_letter_code
_entity_poly.pdbx_strand_id
1 'polypeptide(L)'
;MSDSDPKDRQVRGYERMLDRLRHRLEDTEQAWGENLREALEHARDRAVELGELTREEADRVAAWLRRDLDEAAQYTAHTQRDLADWLHMDLQLVENWIWDRFSSVADRTRLEWLQFQRELGEAATYHTGEIAAPGALACRECGEVLHFERAGHIPPCPRCHGTAFERQAQPA
;
A
#
# COMPACT_ATOMS: atom_id res chain seq x y z
N MET A 1 0.49 4.49 -31.18
CA MET A 1 0.77 5.11 -29.86
C MET A 1 -0.12 4.37 -28.89
N SER A 2 0.44 3.47 -28.09
CA SER A 2 -0.37 2.54 -27.29
C SER A 2 -1.10 3.32 -26.22
N ASP A 3 -2.42 3.39 -26.36
CA ASP A 3 -3.32 3.60 -25.23
C ASP A 3 -2.95 2.52 -24.21
N SER A 4 -2.31 2.90 -23.11
CA SER A 4 -1.75 1.94 -22.16
C SER A 4 -2.89 1.19 -21.49
N ASP A 5 -2.80 -0.15 -21.41
CA ASP A 5 -3.79 -1.03 -20.78
C ASP A 5 -4.31 -0.40 -19.47
N PRO A 6 -5.64 -0.30 -19.24
CA PRO A 6 -6.21 0.20 -18.00
C PRO A 6 -5.58 -0.40 -16.74
N LYS A 7 -5.14 -1.67 -16.78
CA LYS A 7 -4.41 -2.32 -15.68
C LYS A 7 -3.06 -1.69 -15.43
N ASP A 8 -2.26 -1.50 -16.47
CA ASP A 8 -0.94 -0.87 -16.37
C ASP A 8 -1.06 0.59 -15.91
N ARG A 9 -2.14 1.29 -16.30
CA ARG A 9 -2.43 2.64 -15.84
C ARG A 9 -2.70 2.68 -14.34
N GLN A 10 -3.50 1.73 -13.83
CA GLN A 10 -3.82 1.65 -12.39
C GLN A 10 -2.59 1.29 -11.54
N VAL A 11 -1.73 0.39 -12.02
CA VAL A 11 -0.45 0.07 -11.35
C VAL A 11 0.46 1.29 -11.28
N ARG A 12 0.67 2.00 -12.39
CA ARG A 12 1.47 3.24 -12.35
C ARG A 12 0.84 4.33 -11.50
N GLY A 13 -0.49 4.42 -11.50
CA GLY A 13 -1.24 5.33 -10.64
C GLY A 13 -1.02 5.04 -9.16
N TYR A 14 -1.05 3.76 -8.78
CA TYR A 14 -0.73 3.30 -7.44
C TYR A 14 0.68 3.71 -7.01
N GLU A 15 1.70 3.38 -7.83
CA GLU A 15 3.10 3.72 -7.55
C GLU A 15 3.30 5.24 -7.38
N ARG A 16 2.69 6.06 -8.26
CA ARG A 16 2.79 7.53 -8.17
C ARG A 16 2.05 8.11 -6.96
N MET A 17 0.91 7.55 -6.60
CA MET A 17 0.18 7.98 -5.41
C MET A 17 0.96 7.65 -4.14
N LEU A 18 1.56 6.46 -4.08
CA LEU A 18 2.42 6.07 -2.98
C LEU A 18 3.66 6.98 -2.87
N ASP A 19 4.29 7.31 -4.00
CA ASP A 19 5.43 8.23 -4.04
C ASP A 19 5.05 9.65 -3.55
N ARG A 20 3.89 10.18 -3.94
CA ARG A 20 3.39 11.48 -3.45
C ARG A 20 3.09 11.47 -1.97
N LEU A 21 2.48 10.38 -1.50
CA LEU A 21 2.20 10.17 -0.09
C LEU A 21 3.51 10.24 0.70
N ARG A 22 4.54 9.53 0.25
CA ARG A 22 5.88 9.52 0.84
C ARG A 22 6.47 10.92 0.97
N HIS A 23 6.52 11.69 -0.12
CA HIS A 23 7.08 13.04 -0.11
C HIS A 23 6.33 13.99 0.82
N ARG A 24 4.99 13.93 0.83
CA ARG A 24 4.18 14.83 1.69
C ARG A 24 4.38 14.54 3.17
N LEU A 25 4.57 13.26 3.48
CA LEU A 25 4.89 12.77 4.80
C LEU A 25 6.29 13.23 5.24
N GLU A 26 7.30 13.18 4.37
CA GLU A 26 8.66 13.68 4.66
C GLU A 26 8.69 15.17 5.06
N ASP A 27 7.80 15.99 4.50
CA ASP A 27 7.76 17.44 4.72
C ASP A 27 7.11 17.88 6.05
N THR A 28 6.45 16.98 6.79
CA THR A 28 5.68 17.32 8.01
C THR A 28 6.22 16.64 9.26
N GLU A 29 7.06 17.34 10.05
CA GLU A 29 7.59 16.85 11.35
C GLU A 29 6.53 16.67 12.47
N GLN A 30 5.23 16.88 12.22
CA GLN A 30 4.16 16.82 13.23
C GLN A 30 2.91 16.01 12.82
N ALA A 31 2.35 15.31 13.83
CA ALA A 31 1.04 14.65 13.95
C ALA A 31 0.42 14.07 12.66
N TRP A 32 0.68 12.78 12.44
CA TRP A 32 0.48 11.98 11.25
C TRP A 32 -0.91 11.37 11.12
N GLY A 33 -1.69 11.25 12.21
CA GLY A 33 -3.02 10.62 12.18
C GLY A 33 -4.02 11.32 11.24
N GLU A 34 -4.23 12.62 11.43
CA GLU A 34 -5.08 13.43 10.54
C GLU A 34 -4.40 13.70 9.18
N ASN A 35 -3.07 13.88 9.21
CA ASN A 35 -2.27 14.19 8.02
C ASN A 35 -2.21 13.05 6.99
N LEU A 36 -2.30 11.78 7.38
CA LEU A 36 -2.19 10.66 6.43
C LEU A 36 -3.44 10.51 5.56
N ARG A 37 -4.63 10.73 6.13
CA ARG A 37 -5.88 10.74 5.33
C ARG A 37 -5.84 11.89 4.33
N GLU A 38 -5.48 13.08 4.79
CA GLU A 38 -5.35 14.26 3.93
C GLU A 38 -4.28 14.06 2.85
N ALA A 39 -3.16 13.41 3.20
CA ALA A 39 -2.10 13.12 2.25
C ALA A 39 -2.52 12.11 1.17
N LEU A 40 -3.29 11.09 1.55
CA LEU A 40 -3.87 10.14 0.59
C LEU A 40 -4.91 10.81 -0.31
N GLU A 41 -5.79 11.64 0.26
CA GLU A 41 -6.78 12.42 -0.50
C GLU A 41 -6.09 13.35 -1.50
N HIS A 42 -5.03 14.05 -1.07
CA HIS A 42 -4.25 14.90 -1.94
C HIS A 42 -3.54 14.10 -3.05
N ALA A 43 -2.94 12.96 -2.73
CA ALA A 43 -2.30 12.10 -3.74
C ALA A 43 -3.30 11.63 -4.80
N ARG A 44 -4.52 11.28 -4.38
CA ARG A 44 -5.65 10.91 -5.25
C ARG A 44 -6.09 12.08 -6.12
N ASP A 45 -6.34 13.26 -5.54
CA ASP A 45 -6.79 14.44 -6.28
C ASP A 45 -5.75 14.87 -7.33
N ARG A 46 -4.46 14.84 -6.97
CA ARG A 46 -3.35 15.11 -7.89
C ARG A 46 -3.30 14.11 -9.04
N ALA A 47 -3.56 12.82 -8.81
CA ALA A 47 -3.60 11.81 -9.87
C ALA A 47 -4.71 12.10 -10.89
N VAL A 48 -5.87 12.59 -10.42
CA VAL A 48 -6.98 13.01 -11.29
C VAL A 48 -6.64 14.30 -12.04
N GLU A 49 -6.13 15.32 -11.35
CA GLU A 49 -5.74 16.61 -11.94
C GLU A 49 -4.70 16.47 -13.06
N LEU A 50 -3.74 15.55 -12.88
CA LEU A 50 -2.68 15.27 -13.85
C LEU A 50 -3.14 14.35 -14.99
N GLY A 51 -4.39 13.87 -14.97
CA GLY A 51 -4.94 12.97 -15.98
C GLY A 51 -4.31 11.57 -15.97
N GLU A 52 -3.71 11.18 -14.85
CA GLU A 52 -3.05 9.87 -14.70
C GLU A 52 -4.07 8.76 -14.48
N LEU A 53 -5.17 9.08 -13.81
CA LEU A 53 -6.29 8.18 -13.50
C LEU A 53 -7.60 8.93 -13.72
N THR A 54 -8.67 8.21 -14.10
CA THR A 54 -10.02 8.76 -13.95
C THR A 54 -10.37 8.91 -12.47
N ARG A 55 -11.42 9.67 -12.14
CA ARG A 55 -11.86 9.82 -10.75
C ARG A 55 -12.19 8.47 -10.11
N GLU A 56 -12.89 7.61 -10.84
CA GLU A 56 -13.27 6.27 -10.38
C GLU A 56 -12.05 5.36 -10.21
N GLU A 57 -11.04 5.49 -11.07
CA GLU A 57 -9.78 4.75 -10.93
C GLU A 57 -8.97 5.23 -9.74
N ALA A 58 -8.86 6.54 -9.55
CA ALA A 58 -8.16 7.13 -8.42
C ALA A 58 -8.82 6.77 -7.09
N ASP A 59 -10.16 6.69 -7.03
CA ASP A 59 -10.89 6.23 -5.85
C ASP A 59 -10.57 4.77 -5.51
N ARG A 60 -10.52 3.88 -6.52
CA ARG A 60 -10.14 2.48 -6.31
C ARG A 60 -8.68 2.33 -5.87
N VAL A 61 -7.77 3.02 -6.55
CA VAL A 61 -6.34 3.00 -6.22
C VAL A 61 -6.09 3.55 -4.81
N ALA A 62 -6.76 4.64 -4.43
CA ALA A 62 -6.69 5.19 -3.08
C ALA A 62 -7.16 4.17 -2.02
N ALA A 63 -8.25 3.45 -2.30
CA ALA A 63 -8.77 2.43 -1.38
C ALA A 63 -7.79 1.25 -1.21
N TRP A 64 -7.18 0.78 -2.30
CA TRP A 64 -6.16 -0.27 -2.24
C TRP A 64 -4.91 0.18 -1.48
N LEU A 65 -4.44 1.41 -1.75
CA LEU A 65 -3.30 2.00 -1.06
C LEU A 65 -3.59 2.19 0.44
N ARG A 66 -4.80 2.65 0.81
CA ARG A 66 -5.26 2.78 2.20
C ARG A 66 -5.16 1.44 2.93
N ARG A 67 -5.73 0.39 2.35
CA ARG A 67 -5.69 -0.97 2.92
C ARG A 67 -4.25 -1.44 3.13
N ASP A 68 -3.41 -1.23 2.13
CA ASP A 68 -2.03 -1.67 2.14
C ASP A 68 -1.23 -0.95 3.25
N LEU A 69 -1.43 0.36 3.43
CA LEU A 69 -0.89 1.12 4.57
C LEU A 69 -1.45 0.64 5.91
N ASP A 70 -2.74 0.27 5.94
CA ASP A 70 -3.38 -0.29 7.11
C ASP A 70 -2.68 -1.59 7.55
N GLU A 71 -2.43 -2.50 6.63
CA GLU A 71 -1.73 -3.75 6.93
C GLU A 71 -0.26 -3.53 7.31
N ALA A 72 0.41 -2.61 6.63
CA ALA A 72 1.78 -2.25 6.93
C ALA A 72 1.95 -1.81 8.38
N ALA A 73 1.04 -0.97 8.86
CA ALA A 73 1.08 -0.51 10.24
C ALA A 73 0.77 -1.61 11.25
N GLN A 74 -0.14 -2.55 10.94
CA GLN A 74 -0.40 -3.72 11.79
C GLN A 74 0.83 -4.65 11.85
N TYR A 75 1.45 -4.93 10.71
CA TYR A 75 2.67 -5.75 10.64
C TYR A 75 3.80 -5.12 11.47
N THR A 76 4.01 -3.82 11.27
CA THR A 76 5.01 -3.03 11.98
C THR A 76 4.72 -3.05 13.48
N ALA A 77 3.45 -2.92 13.94
CA ALA A 77 3.06 -2.99 15.35
C ALA A 77 3.56 -4.25 16.07
N HIS A 78 3.56 -5.37 15.37
CA HIS A 78 3.90 -6.69 15.91
C HIS A 78 5.35 -7.10 15.63
N THR A 79 6.14 -6.29 14.92
CA THR A 79 7.56 -6.52 14.61
C THR A 79 8.44 -5.34 15.06
N GLN A 80 9.78 -5.54 15.12
CA GLN A 80 10.76 -4.47 15.38
C GLN A 80 11.18 -3.73 14.08
N ARG A 81 10.45 -3.94 12.97
CA ARG A 81 10.71 -3.26 11.70
C ARG A 81 9.82 -2.03 11.59
N ASP A 82 10.26 -1.06 10.78
CA ASP A 82 9.59 0.22 10.61
C ASP A 82 8.61 0.19 9.42
N LEU A 83 7.60 1.07 9.43
CA LEU A 83 6.73 1.30 8.26
C LEU A 83 7.56 1.69 7.01
N ALA A 84 8.74 2.27 7.24
CA ALA A 84 9.80 2.50 6.28
C ALA A 84 10.23 1.24 5.55
N ASP A 85 10.53 0.19 6.30
CA ASP A 85 11.05 -1.06 5.77
C ASP A 85 10.00 -1.73 4.89
N TRP A 86 8.73 -1.67 5.32
CA TRP A 86 7.61 -2.20 4.56
C TRP A 86 7.38 -1.43 3.25
N LEU A 87 7.40 -0.09 3.32
CA LEU A 87 7.30 0.77 2.14
C LEU A 87 8.54 0.68 1.24
N HIS A 88 9.71 0.35 1.81
CA HIS A 88 10.94 0.14 1.07
C HIS A 88 10.94 -1.18 0.30
N MET A 89 10.27 -2.22 0.81
CA MET A 89 10.03 -3.44 0.02
C MET A 89 9.24 -3.13 -1.27
N ASP A 90 8.51 -2.01 -1.30
CA ASP A 90 7.80 -1.47 -2.47
C ASP A 90 8.69 -0.64 -3.41
N LEU A 91 9.88 -0.21 -2.97
CA LEU A 91 10.71 0.82 -3.63
C LEU A 91 12.09 0.33 -4.12
N GLN A 92 12.26 -0.95 -4.46
CA GLN A 92 13.47 -1.42 -5.17
C GLN A 92 13.70 -0.74 -6.56
N LEU A 93 12.93 0.30 -6.92
CA LEU A 93 13.09 1.13 -8.11
C LEU A 93 13.27 2.64 -7.84
N VAL A 94 13.26 3.12 -6.58
CA VAL A 94 13.56 4.53 -6.25
C VAL A 94 14.73 4.57 -5.27
N GLU A 95 15.81 5.25 -5.67
CA GLU A 95 17.19 5.13 -5.18
C GLU A 95 17.44 5.17 -3.65
N ASN A 96 18.57 4.54 -3.27
CA ASN A 96 19.15 4.28 -1.94
C ASN A 96 19.39 5.49 -1.00
N TRP A 97 18.92 6.70 -1.29
CA TRP A 97 19.18 7.89 -0.44
C TRP A 97 18.08 8.19 0.59
N ILE A 98 16.94 7.49 0.53
CA ILE A 98 15.74 7.71 1.36
C ILE A 98 15.82 7.00 2.74
N TRP A 99 16.74 6.06 2.89
CA TRP A 99 16.80 5.11 4.01
C TRP A 99 16.96 5.72 5.41
N ASP A 100 17.93 6.61 5.60
CA ASP A 100 18.28 7.12 6.95
C ASP A 100 17.22 8.08 7.53
N ARG A 101 16.37 8.67 6.67
CA ARG A 101 15.34 9.61 7.11
C ARG A 101 14.02 8.90 7.44
N PHE A 102 13.71 7.82 6.73
CA PHE A 102 12.41 7.18 6.82
C PHE A 102 12.26 6.29 8.07
N SER A 103 13.32 5.66 8.59
CA SER A 103 13.25 4.85 9.81
C SER A 103 12.71 5.65 11.01
N SER A 104 13.32 6.80 11.29
CA SER A 104 12.91 7.68 12.40
C SER A 104 11.49 8.28 12.25
N VAL A 105 11.02 8.47 11.02
CA VAL A 105 9.69 9.00 10.71
C VAL A 105 8.63 7.90 10.81
N ALA A 106 8.92 6.74 10.23
CA ALA A 106 8.06 5.57 10.22
C ALA A 106 7.75 5.02 11.61
N ASP A 107 8.72 5.08 12.53
CA ASP A 107 8.53 4.69 13.93
C ASP A 107 7.46 5.54 14.64
N ARG A 108 7.40 6.83 14.31
CA ARG A 108 6.36 7.75 14.83
C ARG A 108 5.02 7.53 14.13
N THR A 109 5.02 7.36 12.80
CA THR A 109 3.81 7.06 12.01
C THR A 109 3.12 5.78 12.48
N ARG A 110 3.89 4.76 12.86
CA ARG A 110 3.41 3.49 13.42
C ARG A 110 2.52 3.70 14.65
N LEU A 111 3.00 4.44 15.65
CA LEU A 111 2.30 4.58 16.93
C LEU A 111 0.99 5.36 16.79
N GLU A 112 0.97 6.38 15.95
CA GLU A 112 -0.20 7.23 15.71
C GLU A 112 -1.24 6.50 14.83
N TRP A 113 -0.81 5.70 13.86
CA TRP A 113 -1.73 4.90 13.04
C TRP A 113 -2.36 3.72 13.80
N LEU A 114 -1.61 3.09 14.71
CA LEU A 114 -2.18 2.06 15.58
C LEU A 114 -3.24 2.60 16.55
N GLN A 115 -3.12 3.87 16.96
CA GLN A 115 -4.17 4.54 17.71
C GLN A 115 -5.46 4.66 16.89
N PHE A 116 -5.33 5.05 15.62
CA PHE A 116 -6.45 5.17 14.69
C PHE A 116 -7.10 3.81 14.35
N GLN A 117 -6.32 2.77 14.10
CA GLN A 117 -6.84 1.45 13.73
C GLN A 117 -7.57 0.71 14.83
N ARG A 118 -7.27 0.99 16.11
CA ARG A 118 -7.99 0.39 17.25
C ARG A 118 -9.49 0.71 17.22
N GLU A 119 -9.92 1.67 16.41
CA GLU A 119 -11.34 2.02 16.21
C GLU A 119 -12.02 1.26 15.05
N LEU A 120 -11.28 0.53 14.19
CA LEU A 120 -11.78 0.02 12.90
C LEU A 120 -11.55 -1.50 12.64
N GLY A 121 -11.40 -2.31 13.69
CA GLY A 121 -10.92 -3.70 13.60
C GLY A 121 -11.66 -4.62 12.60
N GLU A 122 -10.94 -5.04 11.56
CA GLU A 122 -11.00 -6.34 10.87
C GLU A 122 -9.71 -6.50 10.02
N ALA A 123 -9.17 -7.71 9.91
CA ALA A 123 -8.03 -7.98 9.02
C ALA A 123 -8.48 -7.84 7.56
N ALA A 124 -7.73 -7.10 6.75
CA ALA A 124 -8.19 -6.75 5.41
C ALA A 124 -8.21 -7.97 4.48
N THR A 125 -9.27 -8.10 3.69
CA THR A 125 -9.40 -9.13 2.66
C THR A 125 -9.05 -8.56 1.30
N TYR A 126 -8.26 -9.31 0.53
CA TYR A 126 -7.86 -9.02 -0.84
C TYR A 126 -8.66 -9.84 -1.84
N HIS A 127 -8.98 -9.24 -2.98
CA HIS A 127 -9.73 -9.91 -4.04
C HIS A 127 -9.01 -9.88 -5.39
N THR A 128 -9.28 -10.91 -6.21
CA THR A 128 -8.82 -10.96 -7.60
C THR A 128 -9.21 -9.69 -8.36
N GLY A 129 -8.25 -9.14 -9.11
CA GLY A 129 -8.41 -7.92 -9.89
C GLY A 129 -8.08 -6.64 -9.12
N GLU A 130 -7.95 -6.68 -7.79
CA GLU A 130 -7.44 -5.56 -7.02
C GLU A 130 -5.92 -5.47 -7.12
N ILE A 131 -5.35 -4.29 -6.86
CA ILE A 131 -3.90 -4.12 -6.72
C ILE A 131 -3.51 -4.40 -5.27
N ALA A 132 -2.38 -5.09 -5.11
CA ALA A 132 -1.71 -5.26 -3.83
C ALA A 132 -0.25 -4.81 -3.94
N ALA A 133 0.25 -4.19 -2.89
CA ALA A 133 1.68 -3.98 -2.65
C ALA A 133 2.46 -5.31 -2.62
N PRO A 134 3.78 -5.29 -2.87
CA PRO A 134 4.71 -6.39 -2.70
C PRO A 134 4.56 -7.10 -1.36
N GLY A 135 4.91 -8.39 -1.38
CA GLY A 135 4.75 -9.28 -0.24
C GLY A 135 4.07 -10.58 -0.62
N ALA A 136 3.52 -11.27 0.38
CA ALA A 136 2.91 -12.58 0.21
C ALA A 136 1.42 -12.53 0.57
N LEU A 137 0.57 -13.03 -0.32
CA LEU A 137 -0.87 -13.19 -0.09
C LEU A 137 -1.21 -14.68 -0.05
N ALA A 138 -1.83 -15.13 1.04
CA ALA A 138 -2.31 -16.51 1.17
C ALA A 138 -3.77 -16.61 0.72
N CYS A 139 -4.09 -17.60 -0.11
CA CYS A 139 -5.46 -17.88 -0.51
C CYS A 139 -6.27 -18.38 0.68
N ARG A 140 -7.43 -17.77 0.95
CA ARG A 140 -8.28 -18.12 2.10
C ARG A 140 -8.95 -19.49 1.96
N GLU A 141 -9.02 -20.04 0.75
CA GLU A 141 -9.64 -21.33 0.47
C GLU A 141 -8.67 -22.52 0.58
N CYS A 142 -7.45 -22.38 0.06
CA CYS A 142 -6.51 -23.50 -0.05
C CYS A 142 -5.10 -23.25 0.53
N GLY A 143 -4.83 -22.03 1.02
CA GLY A 143 -3.56 -21.64 1.62
C GLY A 143 -2.39 -21.47 0.63
N GLU A 144 -2.62 -21.53 -0.68
CA GLU A 144 -1.59 -21.24 -1.68
C GLU A 144 -1.10 -19.79 -1.57
N VAL A 145 0.21 -19.59 -1.68
CA VAL A 145 0.85 -18.29 -1.40
C VAL A 145 1.31 -17.62 -2.70
N LEU A 146 0.74 -16.45 -2.98
CA LEU A 146 1.13 -15.59 -4.08
C LEU A 146 2.21 -14.62 -3.61
N HIS A 147 3.35 -14.59 -4.30
CA HIS A 147 4.45 -13.66 -4.02
C HIS A 147 4.44 -12.53 -5.04
N PHE A 148 4.37 -11.29 -4.56
CA PHE A 148 4.44 -10.08 -5.35
C PHE A 148 5.78 -9.40 -5.10
N GLU A 149 6.62 -9.33 -6.13
CA GLU A 149 7.87 -8.55 -6.09
C GLU A 149 7.64 -7.06 -6.33
N ARG A 150 6.51 -6.73 -6.98
CA ARG A 150 6.09 -5.37 -7.36
C ARG A 150 4.58 -5.26 -7.20
N ALA A 151 4.08 -4.03 -7.05
CA ALA A 151 2.65 -3.77 -7.04
C ALA A 151 2.00 -4.33 -8.32
N GLY A 152 0.87 -5.01 -8.16
CA GLY A 152 0.22 -5.67 -9.29
C GLY A 152 -1.16 -6.19 -9.00
N HIS A 153 -1.90 -6.50 -10.07
CA HIS A 153 -3.24 -7.08 -9.94
C HIS A 153 -3.17 -8.50 -9.40
N ILE A 154 -4.04 -8.81 -8.44
CA ILE A 154 -4.15 -10.13 -7.85
C ILE A 154 -4.82 -11.08 -8.86
N PRO A 155 -4.16 -12.17 -9.28
CA PRO A 155 -4.79 -13.18 -10.13
C PRO A 155 -5.73 -14.08 -9.32
N PRO A 156 -6.59 -14.89 -9.97
CA PRO A 156 -7.23 -16.03 -9.29
C PRO A 156 -6.17 -16.98 -8.73
N CYS A 157 -6.51 -17.69 -7.65
CA CYS A 157 -5.58 -18.65 -7.06
C CYS A 157 -5.18 -19.73 -8.10
N PRO A 158 -3.88 -19.97 -8.35
CA PRO A 158 -3.45 -20.95 -9.35
C PRO A 158 -3.75 -22.40 -8.96
N ARG A 159 -4.04 -22.67 -7.66
CA ARG A 159 -4.36 -23.99 -7.15
C ARG A 159 -5.88 -24.28 -7.15
N CYS A 160 -6.70 -23.38 -6.61
CA CYS A 160 -8.14 -23.61 -6.45
C CYS A 160 -9.05 -22.66 -7.24
N HIS A 161 -8.50 -21.65 -7.92
CA HIS A 161 -9.23 -20.56 -8.58
C HIS A 161 -10.06 -19.66 -7.64
N GLY A 162 -9.86 -19.79 -6.32
CA GLY A 162 -10.43 -18.89 -5.33
C GLY A 162 -10.00 -17.44 -5.54
N THR A 163 -10.86 -16.52 -5.10
CA THR A 163 -10.72 -15.08 -5.39
C THR A 163 -10.51 -14.22 -4.16
N ALA A 164 -10.39 -14.83 -2.97
CA ALA A 164 -10.18 -14.14 -1.70
C ALA A 164 -8.82 -14.52 -1.10
N PHE A 165 -8.08 -13.52 -0.65
CA PHE A 165 -6.74 -13.66 -0.09
C PHE A 165 -6.59 -12.82 1.18
N GLU A 166 -5.62 -13.17 1.99
CA GLU A 166 -5.21 -12.42 3.18
C GLU A 166 -3.69 -12.26 3.15
N ARG A 167 -3.17 -11.13 3.66
CA ARG A 167 -1.73 -10.94 3.69
C ARG A 167 -1.10 -11.89 4.69
N GLN A 168 -0.14 -12.65 4.22
CA GLN A 168 0.61 -13.56 5.06
C GLN A 168 1.57 -12.76 5.93
N ALA A 169 1.35 -12.75 7.24
CA ALA A 169 2.32 -12.23 8.18
C ALA A 169 3.64 -13.01 8.02
N GLN A 170 4.73 -12.32 7.68
CA GLN A 170 6.04 -12.97 7.69
C GLN A 170 6.43 -13.31 9.13
N PRO A 171 6.99 -14.49 9.40
CA PRO A 171 7.58 -14.77 10.70
C PRO A 171 8.75 -13.80 10.94
N ALA A 172 8.83 -13.31 12.18
CA ALA A 172 9.79 -12.31 12.67
C ALA A 172 11.26 -12.73 12.44
#